data_AF-A0A0R0DXH0-F1
#
_entry.id   AF-A0A0R0DXH0-F1
#
_cell.length_a   1.000
_cell.length_b   1.000
_cell.length_c   1.000
_cell.angle_alpha   90.00
_cell.angle_beta   90.00
_cell.angle_gamma   90.00
#
_symmetry.space_group_name_H-M   'P 1'
#
loop_
_entity.id
_entity.type
_entity.pdbx_description
1 polymer ?
#
loop_
_entity_poly.entity_id
_entity_poly.type
_entity_poly.pdbx_seq_one_letter_code
_entity_poly.pdbx_strand_id
1 'polypeptide(L)'
;MLLVSVFAACGNGFAGEYGHSVNGTWETIMTFKGNGEVELDMMGNIMVGKYEVKDGKVYITGGKGGQTQAFRIDEQGCIDGGMLFGTMCRKQ
;
A
#
# COMPACT_ATOMS: atom_id res chain seq x y z
N MET A 1 6.72 -38.23 -3.33
CA MET A 1 7.24 -36.99 -2.69
C MET A 1 6.89 -35.85 -3.63
N LEU A 2 5.73 -35.21 -3.56
CA LEU A 2 5.15 -34.40 -2.47
C LEU A 2 6.04 -33.23 -2.07
N LEU A 3 5.82 -32.08 -2.72
CA LEU A 3 5.83 -30.76 -2.09
C LEU A 3 5.09 -29.78 -3.02
N VAL A 4 3.78 -29.69 -2.79
CA VAL A 4 2.96 -28.56 -3.19
C VAL A 4 3.50 -27.36 -2.42
N SER A 5 4.27 -26.50 -3.07
CA SER A 5 4.67 -25.21 -2.53
C SER A 5 3.45 -24.29 -2.55
N VAL A 6 2.59 -24.45 -1.56
CA VAL A 6 1.60 -23.44 -1.20
C VAL A 6 2.42 -22.21 -0.81
N PHE A 7 2.53 -21.23 -1.70
CA PHE A 7 2.80 -19.85 -1.27
C PHE A 7 1.60 -19.46 -0.42
N ALA A 8 1.70 -19.77 0.88
CA ALA A 8 0.94 -19.08 1.89
C ALA A 8 1.33 -17.62 1.70
N ALA A 9 0.47 -16.86 1.03
CA ALA A 9 0.42 -15.42 1.15
C ALA A 9 0.19 -15.16 2.64
N CYS A 10 1.28 -15.10 3.41
CA CYS A 10 1.30 -14.57 4.76
C CYS A 10 0.92 -13.09 4.62
N GLY A 11 -0.39 -12.82 4.58
CA GLY A 11 -1.02 -11.52 4.36
C GLY A 11 -0.74 -10.48 5.44
N ASN A 12 0.29 -10.68 6.28
CA ASN A 12 0.67 -9.78 7.36
C ASN A 12 1.94 -8.95 7.05
N GLY A 13 2.63 -9.16 5.94
CA GLY A 13 3.86 -8.43 5.64
C GLY A 13 3.64 -6.95 5.28
N PHE A 14 2.61 -6.66 4.49
CA PHE A 14 2.43 -5.35 3.87
C PHE A 14 1.54 -4.38 4.66
N ALA A 15 0.73 -4.88 5.60
CA ALA A 15 -0.15 -4.05 6.41
C ALA A 15 0.64 -3.02 7.23
N GLY A 16 0.13 -1.80 7.34
CA GLY A 16 0.78 -0.69 8.03
C GLY A 16 0.42 0.68 7.47
N GLU A 17 0.90 1.71 8.16
CA GLU A 17 0.86 3.10 7.72
C GLU A 17 2.05 3.39 6.81
N TYR A 18 1.80 4.00 5.65
CA TYR A 18 2.80 4.42 4.69
C TYR A 18 2.67 5.92 4.47
N GLY A 19 3.80 6.58 4.45
CA GLY A 19 3.85 8.03 4.42
C GLY A 19 5.28 8.53 4.41
N HIS A 20 5.46 9.79 4.78
CA HIS A 20 6.78 10.41 4.87
C HIS A 20 6.80 11.48 5.97
N SER A 21 8.01 11.88 6.37
CA SER A 21 8.18 12.94 7.37
C SER A 21 8.25 14.31 6.69
N VAL A 22 7.36 15.23 7.06
CA VAL A 22 7.38 16.63 6.64
C VAL A 22 7.68 17.48 7.87
N ASN A 23 8.75 18.29 7.82
CA ASN A 23 9.18 19.16 8.92
C ASN A 23 9.29 18.45 10.29
N GLY A 24 9.73 17.18 10.29
CA GLY A 24 9.88 16.37 11.51
C GLY A 24 8.57 15.76 12.04
N THR A 25 7.44 16.00 11.37
CA THR A 25 6.16 15.35 11.68
C THR A 25 5.88 14.25 10.67
N TRP A 26 5.44 13.10 11.15
CA TRP A 26 5.03 12.00 10.28
C TRP A 26 3.65 12.29 9.66
N GLU A 27 3.56 12.21 8.35
CA GLU A 27 2.32 12.31 7.58
C GLU A 27 1.99 10.96 6.96
N THR A 28 0.88 10.35 7.39
CA THR A 28 0.39 9.08 6.84
C THR A 28 -0.48 9.37 5.62
N ILE A 29 -0.17 8.73 4.49
CA ILE A 29 -0.91 8.91 3.23
C ILE A 29 -1.73 7.65 2.91
N MET A 30 -1.19 6.46 3.17
CA MET A 30 -1.88 5.19 2.92
C MET A 30 -1.86 4.32 4.18
N THR A 31 -2.99 3.72 4.53
CA THR A 31 -3.07 2.74 5.62
C THR A 31 -3.59 1.42 5.08
N PHE A 32 -2.70 0.43 4.97
CA PHE A 32 -3.03 -0.91 4.52
C PHE A 32 -3.45 -1.77 5.70
N LYS A 33 -4.66 -2.30 5.63
CA LYS A 33 -5.25 -3.18 6.64
C LYS A 33 -4.99 -4.65 6.28
N GLY A 34 -4.73 -5.50 7.28
CA GLY A 34 -4.44 -6.93 7.06
C GLY A 34 -5.57 -7.77 6.45
N ASN A 35 -6.74 -7.18 6.20
CA ASN A 35 -7.89 -7.79 5.53
C ASN A 35 -7.97 -7.44 4.02
N GLY A 36 -6.95 -6.80 3.45
CA GLY A 36 -6.93 -6.41 2.03
C GLY A 36 -7.62 -5.07 1.73
N GLU A 37 -7.89 -4.25 2.75
CA GLU A 37 -8.41 -2.90 2.60
C GLU A 37 -7.31 -1.85 2.72
N VAL A 38 -7.49 -0.73 2.02
CA VAL A 38 -6.58 0.41 2.13
C VAL A 38 -7.39 1.69 2.29
N GLU A 39 -6.94 2.54 3.18
CA GLU A 39 -7.40 3.92 3.32
C GLU A 39 -6.34 4.83 2.71
N LEU A 40 -6.73 5.72 1.80
CA LEU A 40 -5.88 6.73 1.19
C LEU A 40 -6.36 8.11 1.62
N ASP A 41 -5.48 8.90 2.23
CA ASP A 41 -5.71 10.31 2.50
C ASP A 41 -5.37 11.13 1.26
N MET A 42 -6.40 11.67 0.61
CA MET A 42 -6.29 12.60 -0.51
C MET A 42 -6.59 14.02 -0.02
N MET A 43 -5.61 14.62 0.66
CA MET A 43 -5.66 16.01 1.13
C MET A 43 -6.88 16.29 2.04
N GLY A 44 -7.09 15.43 3.03
CA GLY A 44 -8.19 15.52 4.01
C GLY A 44 -9.44 14.75 3.63
N ASN A 45 -9.46 14.07 2.47
CA ASN A 45 -10.52 13.15 2.09
C ASN A 45 -10.03 11.71 2.15
N ILE A 46 -10.66 10.89 2.98
CA ILE A 46 -10.31 9.47 3.07
C ILE A 46 -11.07 8.67 2.00
N MET A 47 -10.32 8.06 1.09
CA MET A 47 -10.84 7.07 0.14
C MET A 47 -10.56 5.67 0.67
N VAL A 48 -11.59 4.83 0.70
CA VAL A 48 -11.45 3.41 1.05
C VAL A 48 -11.47 2.57 -0.22
N GLY A 49 -10.48 1.70 -0.35
CA GLY A 49 -10.30 0.78 -1.46
C GLY A 49 -9.91 -0.62 -1.02
N LYS A 50 -9.75 -1.49 -2.02
CA LYS A 50 -9.12 -2.80 -1.86
C LYS A 50 -7.72 -2.75 -2.45
N TYR A 51 -6.81 -3.55 -1.90
CA TYR A 51 -5.47 -3.66 -2.46
C TYR A 51 -5.01 -5.10 -2.67
N GLU A 52 -4.10 -5.26 -3.60
CA GLU A 52 -3.37 -6.50 -3.87
C GLU A 52 -1.90 -6.18 -4.08
N VAL A 53 -1.00 -6.94 -3.46
CA VAL A 53 0.45 -6.80 -3.66
C VAL A 53 0.94 -7.98 -4.48
N LYS A 54 1.50 -7.69 -5.66
CA LYS A 54 2.11 -8.69 -6.55
C LYS A 54 3.12 -8.04 -7.47
N ASP A 55 4.10 -8.82 -7.92
CA ASP A 55 5.07 -8.40 -8.94
C ASP A 55 5.79 -7.07 -8.62
N GLY A 56 6.15 -6.86 -7.34
CA GLY A 56 6.82 -5.65 -6.87
C GLY A 56 5.95 -4.39 -6.95
N LYS A 57 4.62 -4.54 -6.96
CA LYS A 57 3.66 -3.44 -7.04
C LYS A 57 2.53 -3.64 -6.05
N VAL A 58 1.93 -2.53 -5.64
CA VAL A 58 0.63 -2.52 -4.98
C VAL A 58 -0.42 -1.98 -5.94
N TYR A 59 -1.46 -2.77 -6.14
CA TYR A 59 -2.63 -2.45 -6.94
C TYR A 59 -3.72 -1.99 -5.98
N ILE A 60 -4.24 -0.78 -6.17
CA ILE A 60 -5.30 -0.20 -5.34
C ILE A 60 -6.51 0.04 -6.22
N THR A 61 -7.63 -0.58 -5.87
CA THR A 61 -8.91 -0.37 -6.52
C THR A 61 -9.81 0.43 -5.59
N GLY A 62 -10.18 1.64 -6.00
CA GLY A 62 -11.17 2.44 -5.28
C GLY A 62 -12.53 1.72 -5.23
N GLY A 63 -13.39 2.07 -4.27
CA GLY A 63 -14.70 1.43 -4.04
C GLY A 63 -15.60 1.26 -5.28
N LYS A 64 -16.68 0.47 -5.16
CA LYS A 64 -17.67 0.05 -6.20
C LYS A 64 -17.41 0.55 -7.64
N GLY A 65 -16.42 -0.04 -8.31
CA GLY A 65 -16.13 0.20 -9.73
C GLY A 65 -15.07 1.27 -10.01
N GLY A 66 -14.32 1.71 -8.99
CA GLY A 66 -13.19 2.61 -9.15
C GLY A 66 -12.08 2.02 -10.03
N GLN A 67 -11.34 2.91 -10.69
CA GLN A 67 -10.19 2.49 -11.48
C GLN A 67 -9.12 1.88 -10.56
N THR A 68 -8.43 0.86 -11.06
CA THR A 68 -7.28 0.27 -10.37
C THR A 68 -6.04 1.05 -10.72
N GLN A 69 -5.35 1.56 -9.70
CA GLN A 69 -4.06 2.21 -9.82
C GLN A 69 -2.97 1.26 -9.35
N ALA A 70 -1.82 1.26 -10.03
CA ALA A 70 -0.68 0.44 -9.66
C ALA A 70 0.49 1.34 -9.28
N PHE A 71 1.02 1.13 -8.07
CA PHE A 71 2.19 1.81 -7.55
C PHE A 71 3.35 0.84 -7.46
N ARG A 72 4.56 1.27 -7.80
CA ARG A 72 5.77 0.45 -7.65
C ARG A 72 6.17 0.40 -6.17
N ILE A 73 6.68 -0.74 -5.75
CA ILE A 73 7.36 -0.91 -4.47
C ILE A 73 8.85 -0.98 -4.79
N ASP A 74 9.66 -0.14 -4.16
CA ASP A 74 11.10 -0.13 -4.33
C ASP A 74 11.79 -1.26 -3.52
N GLU A 75 13.11 -1.36 -3.64
CA GLU A 75 13.91 -2.39 -2.98
C GLU A 75 13.91 -2.26 -1.44
N GLN A 76 13.59 -1.07 -0.93
CA GLN A 76 13.47 -0.76 0.49
C GLN A 76 12.06 -1.05 1.03
N GLY A 77 11.11 -1.43 0.17
CA GLY A 77 9.73 -1.69 0.52
C GLY A 77 8.87 -0.41 0.61
N CYS A 78 9.36 0.72 0.11
CA CYS A 78 8.60 1.96 0.02
C CYS A 78 7.80 2.02 -1.28
N ILE A 79 6.67 2.71 -1.25
CA ILE A 79 5.74 2.86 -2.37
C ILE A 79 6.10 4.14 -3.13
N ASP A 80 6.32 4.02 -4.43
CA ASP A 80 6.46 5.17 -5.33
C ASP A 80 5.07 5.68 -5.74
N GLY A 81 4.64 6.75 -5.07
CA GLY A 81 3.40 7.48 -5.34
C GLY A 81 3.52 8.53 -6.46
N GLY A 82 4.65 8.57 -7.17
CA GLY A 82 4.93 9.53 -8.23
C GLY A 82 4.90 10.98 -7.74
N MET A 83 4.55 11.90 -8.65
CA MET A 83 4.49 13.34 -8.32
C MET A 83 3.39 13.70 -7.31
N LEU A 84 2.40 12.83 -7.11
CA LEU A 84 1.24 13.13 -6.27
C LEU A 84 1.53 12.92 -4.78
N PHE A 85 2.16 11.79 -4.43
CA PHE A 85 2.42 11.42 -3.04
C PHE A 85 3.91 11.27 -2.70
N GLY A 86 4.79 11.36 -3.71
CA GLY A 86 6.21 11.06 -3.54
C GLY A 86 6.47 9.61 -3.13
N THR A 87 7.65 9.35 -2.61
CA THR A 87 7.99 8.05 -2.00
C THR A 87 7.40 7.97 -0.60
N MET A 88 6.65 6.91 -0.33
CA MET A 88 6.00 6.64 0.94
C MET A 88 6.58 5.37 1.55
N CYS A 89 7.22 5.47 2.70
CA CYS A 89 7.78 4.33 3.40
C CYS A 89 6.85 3.90 4.53
N ARG A 90 6.96 2.65 4.96
CA ARG A 90 6.24 2.16 6.12
C ARG A 90 6.73 2.90 7.38
N LYS A 91 5.79 3.34 8.22
CA LYS A 91 6.08 3.87 9.56
C LYS A 91 6.73 2.77 10.40
N GLN A 92 7.94 3.03 10.90
CA GLN A 92 8.68 2.12 11.78
C GLN A 92 8.06 2.08 13.18
#